data_AF-A0A963A8Z9-F1
#
_entry.id   AF-A0A963A8Z9-F1
#
_cell.length_a   1.000
_cell.length_b   1.000
_cell.length_c   1.000
_cell.angle_alpha   90.00
_cell.angle_beta   90.00
_cell.angle_gamma   90.00
#
_symmetry.space_group_name_H-M   'P 1'
#
loop_
_entity.id
_entity.type
_entity.pdbx_description
1 polymer ?
#
loop_
_entity_poly.entity_id
_entity_poly.type
_entity_poly.pdbx_seq_one_letter_code
_entity_poly.pdbx_strand_id
1 'polypeptide(L)'
;MIRSPTVRLLAIAVLALLPMLLPEAARSAAEPGATVRNQFGPDVGLGANQCRGACGGGCPRSCDVQVHFECQGDTRLRRVEAVTCGTHQGCREHDDCLDDCLRNDPQSRECQPQCDAAAMDKWGFDKATPWLLGQGPYDGEITFEYTRQGPAELEPAYRCPPGASRQCEGDVPCRGPNGQAVDAIFDSYPAATGAMQVSGLRAGPLCDDEQRVCEQSLAIKVAGEDSCAGGPCTRFGLEFDYRQASAGTALECKTSTRGGDGDFIGDLVKLGGDAIAERNAATGGPDENDGMGQLLGMFGKVIASADSPEDIQISMTTLDEQGNPEESKRVGSTVGSSPPPIPHSVEVPATSGRLVIPMYQLAAAEQAGTVKTRRVTCTQGGQPVLETVFVLTH
;
A
#
# COMPACT_ATOMS: atom_id res chain seq x y z
N MET A 1 -45.83 -25.68 -44.48
CA MET A 1 -45.74 -26.16 -43.08
C MET A 1 -44.89 -27.43 -43.06
N ILE A 2 -43.59 -27.32 -42.79
CA ILE A 2 -42.70 -28.48 -42.62
C ILE A 2 -42.30 -28.51 -41.14
N ARG A 3 -42.98 -29.35 -40.36
CA ARG A 3 -42.64 -29.66 -38.97
C ARG A 3 -41.68 -30.85 -38.99
N SER A 4 -40.38 -30.58 -39.11
CA SER A 4 -39.36 -31.63 -39.01
C SER A 4 -38.92 -31.77 -37.54
N PRO A 5 -39.18 -32.92 -36.88
CA PRO A 5 -38.90 -33.14 -35.45
C PRO A 5 -37.40 -33.13 -35.12
N THR A 6 -36.54 -33.31 -36.13
CA THR A 6 -35.07 -33.27 -35.98
C THR A 6 -34.50 -31.89 -35.68
N VAL A 7 -35.18 -30.80 -36.08
CA VAL A 7 -34.70 -29.43 -35.80
C VAL A 7 -34.93 -29.05 -34.33
N ARG A 8 -35.96 -29.61 -33.67
CA ARG A 8 -36.22 -29.37 -32.24
C ARG A 8 -35.22 -30.06 -31.31
N LEU A 9 -34.72 -31.24 -31.68
CA LEU A 9 -33.72 -31.96 -30.88
C LEU A 9 -32.34 -31.31 -30.93
N LEU A 10 -31.95 -30.73 -32.07
CA LEU A 10 -30.67 -30.00 -32.17
C LEU A 10 -30.68 -28.69 -31.37
N ALA A 11 -31.80 -27.97 -31.32
CA ALA A 11 -31.90 -26.72 -30.56
C ALA A 11 -31.82 -26.95 -29.03
N ILE A 12 -32.33 -28.08 -28.53
CA ILE A 12 -32.26 -28.42 -27.10
C ILE A 12 -30.84 -28.86 -26.70
N ALA A 13 -30.12 -29.57 -27.58
CA ALA A 13 -28.74 -29.98 -27.33
C ALA A 13 -27.77 -28.77 -27.29
N VAL A 14 -27.99 -27.76 -28.14
CA VAL A 14 -27.17 -26.54 -28.16
C VAL A 14 -27.45 -25.65 -26.94
N LEU A 15 -28.69 -25.58 -26.43
CA LEU A 15 -28.99 -24.85 -25.19
C LEU A 15 -28.45 -25.55 -23.92
N ALA A 16 -28.37 -26.88 -23.91
CA ALA A 16 -27.83 -27.63 -22.77
C ALA A 16 -26.29 -27.58 -22.66
N LEU A 17 -25.59 -27.24 -23.74
CA LEU A 17 -24.13 -27.08 -23.77
C LEU A 17 -23.66 -25.63 -23.57
N LEU A 18 -24.57 -24.66 -23.59
CA LEU A 18 -24.26 -23.25 -23.37
C LEU A 18 -23.76 -22.88 -21.95
N PRO A 19 -24.19 -23.53 -20.84
CA PRO A 19 -23.69 -23.15 -19.51
C PRO A 19 -22.27 -23.66 -19.20
N MET A 20 -21.68 -24.54 -20.03
CA MET A 20 -20.30 -25.02 -19.83
C MET A 20 -19.23 -24.19 -20.57
N LEU A 21 -19.65 -23.18 -21.35
CA LEU A 21 -18.74 -22.33 -22.14
C LEU A 21 -18.72 -20.87 -21.67
N LEU A 22 -19.41 -20.54 -20.59
CA LEU A 22 -19.20 -19.27 -19.90
C LEU A 22 -18.01 -19.47 -18.95
N PRO A 23 -16.88 -18.74 -19.12
CA PRO A 23 -15.86 -18.71 -18.08
C PRO A 23 -16.53 -18.26 -16.78
N GLU A 24 -16.16 -18.90 -15.66
CA GLU A 24 -16.56 -18.51 -14.30
C GLU A 24 -16.27 -17.03 -14.06
N ALA A 25 -17.23 -16.18 -14.44
CA ALA A 25 -17.23 -14.75 -14.21
C ALA A 25 -18.11 -14.47 -13.00
N ALA A 26 -17.70 -15.01 -11.86
CA ALA A 26 -18.08 -14.56 -10.53
C ALA A 26 -16.96 -15.03 -9.61
N ARG A 27 -15.92 -14.20 -9.46
CA ARG A 27 -14.89 -14.44 -8.45
C ARG A 27 -15.53 -14.19 -7.10
N SER A 28 -16.05 -15.24 -6.47
CA SER A 28 -16.37 -15.20 -5.06
C SER A 28 -15.09 -14.86 -4.29
N ALA A 29 -15.25 -14.19 -3.16
CA ALA A 29 -14.23 -14.07 -2.13
C ALA A 29 -13.57 -15.43 -1.90
N ALA A 30 -12.27 -15.42 -1.64
CA ALA A 30 -11.50 -16.65 -1.52
C ALA A 30 -12.05 -17.50 -0.36
N GLU A 31 -12.11 -18.82 -0.56
CA GLU A 31 -12.58 -19.73 0.48
C GLU A 31 -11.52 -19.93 1.59
N PRO A 32 -11.95 -20.30 2.81
CA PRO A 32 -11.02 -20.64 3.89
C PRO A 32 -9.97 -21.66 3.47
N GLY A 33 -8.71 -21.42 3.86
CA GLY A 33 -7.55 -22.22 3.50
C GLY A 33 -6.94 -21.90 2.13
N ALA A 34 -7.54 -20.99 1.35
CA ALA A 34 -6.99 -20.58 0.07
C ALA A 34 -5.75 -19.69 0.22
N THR A 35 -4.83 -19.81 -0.74
CA THR A 35 -3.79 -18.81 -1.01
C THR A 35 -4.08 -18.19 -2.38
N VAL A 36 -4.28 -16.88 -2.41
CA VAL A 36 -4.65 -16.14 -3.62
C VAL A 36 -3.65 -15.03 -3.86
N ARG A 37 -3.31 -14.77 -5.14
CA ARG A 37 -2.29 -13.79 -5.52
C ARG A 37 -2.89 -12.61 -6.24
N ASN A 38 -2.53 -11.40 -5.82
CA ASN A 38 -2.95 -10.13 -6.41
C ASN A 38 -4.46 -10.03 -6.64
N GLN A 39 -5.24 -10.58 -5.70
CA GLN A 39 -6.69 -10.45 -5.70
C GLN A 39 -7.07 -9.11 -5.10
N PHE A 40 -7.68 -8.27 -5.92
CA PHE A 40 -8.18 -6.95 -5.54
C PHE A 40 -9.69 -6.89 -5.79
N GLY A 41 -10.36 -6.04 -5.03
CA GLY A 41 -11.71 -5.59 -5.34
C GLY A 41 -11.81 -4.79 -6.64
N PRO A 42 -13.04 -4.46 -7.06
CA PRO A 42 -13.30 -3.50 -8.12
C PRO A 42 -12.57 -2.17 -7.88
N ASP A 43 -11.87 -1.69 -8.90
CA ASP A 43 -11.11 -0.45 -8.87
C ASP A 43 -12.01 0.75 -9.18
N VAL A 44 -12.97 1.04 -8.30
CA VAL A 44 -14.07 1.98 -8.56
C VAL A 44 -14.31 2.96 -7.41
N GLY A 45 -13.35 3.87 -7.20
CA GLY A 45 -13.54 5.08 -6.38
C GLY A 45 -13.47 4.91 -4.86
N LEU A 46 -13.35 3.68 -4.35
CA LEU A 46 -12.98 3.39 -2.96
C LEU A 46 -11.52 2.93 -2.83
N GLY A 47 -10.77 2.94 -3.93
CA GLY A 47 -9.51 2.21 -4.05
C GLY A 47 -9.77 0.71 -4.19
N ALA A 48 -8.92 0.01 -4.94
CA ALA A 48 -9.04 -1.43 -5.07
C ALA A 48 -8.70 -2.11 -3.73
N ASN A 49 -9.73 -2.53 -2.98
CA ASN A 49 -9.55 -3.12 -1.66
C ASN A 49 -8.80 -4.46 -1.73
N GLN A 50 -7.76 -4.59 -0.91
CA GLN A 50 -7.03 -5.84 -0.69
C GLN A 50 -7.76 -6.72 0.34
N CYS A 51 -7.31 -7.98 0.49
CA CYS A 51 -7.80 -8.97 1.43
C CYS A 51 -9.30 -9.31 1.33
N ARG A 52 -9.82 -9.45 0.11
CA ARG A 52 -11.26 -9.71 -0.12
C ARG A 52 -11.72 -11.04 0.48
N GLY A 53 -12.73 -10.97 1.34
CA GLY A 53 -13.25 -12.05 2.16
C GLY A 53 -12.70 -12.10 3.58
N ALA A 54 -11.70 -11.29 3.92
CA ALA A 54 -11.26 -11.12 5.30
C ALA A 54 -12.34 -10.39 6.12
N CYS A 55 -12.42 -10.69 7.41
CA CYS A 55 -13.28 -9.93 8.31
C CYS A 55 -12.58 -8.66 8.77
N GLY A 56 -13.21 -7.51 8.50
CA GLY A 56 -12.63 -6.18 8.71
C GLY A 56 -12.55 -5.42 7.39
N GLY A 57 -12.43 -4.09 7.45
CA GLY A 57 -12.22 -3.30 6.23
C GLY A 57 -10.84 -3.54 5.64
N GLY A 58 -10.77 -3.99 4.38
CA GLY A 58 -9.52 -4.23 3.66
C GLY A 58 -8.66 -5.34 4.28
N CYS A 59 -7.36 -5.08 4.46
CA CYS A 59 -6.46 -5.95 5.22
C CYS A 59 -6.35 -5.45 6.68
N PRO A 60 -7.23 -5.87 7.60
CA PRO A 60 -7.22 -5.38 8.98
C PRO A 60 -5.92 -5.73 9.71
N ARG A 61 -5.66 -5.04 10.83
CA ARG A 61 -4.48 -5.27 11.67
C ARG A 61 -4.45 -6.65 12.33
N SER A 62 -5.60 -7.32 12.44
CA SER A 62 -5.68 -8.70 12.91
C SER A 62 -5.07 -9.70 11.93
N CYS A 63 -4.78 -9.30 10.68
CA CYS A 63 -4.05 -10.14 9.75
C CYS A 63 -2.56 -10.23 10.10
N ASP A 64 -2.01 -11.43 10.02
CA ASP A 64 -0.57 -11.64 10.04
C ASP A 64 0.03 -11.21 8.70
N VAL A 65 1.21 -10.58 8.72
CA VAL A 65 1.90 -10.13 7.51
C VAL A 65 3.31 -10.68 7.49
N GLN A 66 3.61 -11.44 6.45
CA GLN A 66 4.92 -12.00 6.20
C GLN A 66 5.45 -11.48 4.86
N VAL A 67 6.72 -11.10 4.83
CA VAL A 67 7.38 -10.66 3.62
C VAL A 67 8.40 -11.71 3.22
N HIS A 68 8.29 -12.17 1.99
CA HIS A 68 9.29 -13.04 1.37
C HIS A 68 9.64 -12.54 -0.03
N PHE A 69 10.66 -13.15 -0.63
CA PHE A 69 11.11 -12.77 -1.96
C PHE A 69 11.18 -13.98 -2.88
N GLU A 70 10.70 -13.79 -4.11
CA GLU A 70 10.78 -14.78 -5.19
C GLU A 70 11.85 -14.36 -6.19
N CYS A 71 12.58 -15.31 -6.76
CA CYS A 71 13.47 -15.03 -7.87
C CYS A 71 12.66 -14.76 -9.16
N GLN A 72 13.00 -13.66 -9.84
CA GLN A 72 12.42 -13.28 -11.12
C GLN A 72 13.52 -13.26 -12.19
N GLY A 73 13.57 -14.31 -13.01
CA GLY A 73 14.65 -14.48 -13.99
C GLY A 73 16.01 -14.68 -13.32
N ASP A 74 17.09 -14.16 -13.93
CA ASP A 74 18.47 -14.42 -13.48
C ASP A 74 19.10 -13.34 -12.58
N THR A 75 18.48 -12.18 -12.48
CA THR A 75 19.10 -11.01 -11.82
C THR A 75 18.19 -10.28 -10.85
N ARG A 76 16.90 -10.60 -10.84
CA ARG A 76 15.90 -9.85 -10.07
C ARG A 76 15.23 -10.72 -9.02
N LEU A 77 14.69 -10.02 -8.04
CA LEU A 77 13.84 -10.50 -6.99
C LEU A 77 12.49 -9.78 -7.08
N ARG A 78 11.44 -10.46 -6.67
CA ARG A 78 10.10 -9.92 -6.48
C ARG A 78 9.79 -9.99 -5.00
N ARG A 79 9.41 -8.85 -4.40
CA ARG A 79 8.89 -8.83 -3.03
C ARG A 79 7.45 -9.33 -3.04
N VAL A 80 7.14 -10.27 -2.16
CA VAL A 80 5.79 -10.78 -1.93
C VAL A 80 5.40 -10.45 -0.50
N GLU A 81 4.28 -9.74 -0.36
CA GLU A 81 3.65 -9.51 0.94
C GLU A 81 2.51 -10.53 1.08
N ALA A 82 2.77 -11.57 1.88
CA ALA A 82 1.77 -12.57 2.25
C ALA A 82 1.01 -12.07 3.47
N VAL A 83 -0.28 -11.81 3.31
CA VAL A 83 -1.18 -11.31 4.35
C VAL A 83 -2.17 -12.42 4.68
N THR A 84 -2.12 -12.98 5.89
CA THR A 84 -3.03 -14.03 6.33
C THR A 84 -4.07 -13.45 7.27
N CYS A 85 -5.33 -13.49 6.85
CA CYS A 85 -6.44 -12.88 7.57
C CYS A 85 -7.48 -13.92 7.99
N GLY A 86 -8.06 -13.72 9.18
CA GLY A 86 -9.25 -14.46 9.59
C GLY A 86 -10.48 -14.11 8.75
N THR A 87 -11.34 -15.09 8.51
CA THR A 87 -12.58 -14.95 7.73
C THR A 87 -13.77 -15.59 8.44
N HIS A 88 -14.96 -15.10 8.08
CA HIS A 88 -16.26 -15.71 8.33
C HIS A 88 -17.03 -15.78 7.04
N GLN A 89 -17.95 -16.75 6.92
CA GLN A 89 -18.85 -16.82 5.78
C GLN A 89 -19.56 -15.48 5.50
N GLY A 90 -19.99 -14.77 6.55
CA GLY A 90 -20.65 -13.47 6.38
C GLY A 90 -19.74 -12.37 5.82
N CYS A 91 -18.44 -12.39 6.12
CA CYS A 91 -17.48 -11.43 5.57
C CYS A 91 -17.25 -11.67 4.08
N ARG A 92 -17.15 -12.94 3.67
CA ARG A 92 -17.03 -13.34 2.25
C ARG A 92 -18.25 -12.94 1.44
N GLU A 93 -19.44 -13.27 1.93
CA GLU A 93 -20.71 -12.92 1.27
C GLU A 93 -20.95 -11.40 1.21
N HIS A 94 -20.53 -10.66 2.23
CA HIS A 94 -20.60 -9.21 2.24
C HIS A 94 -19.68 -8.60 1.17
N ASP A 95 -18.44 -9.08 1.07
CA ASP A 95 -17.53 -8.63 0.03
C ASP A 95 -17.97 -8.99 -1.38
N ASP A 96 -18.58 -10.17 -1.56
CA ASP A 96 -19.20 -10.57 -2.83
C ASP A 96 -20.36 -9.63 -3.22
N CYS A 97 -21.21 -9.27 -2.23
CA CYS A 97 -22.26 -8.29 -2.43
C CYS A 97 -21.70 -6.94 -2.88
N LEU A 98 -20.64 -6.45 -2.21
CA LEU A 98 -20.00 -5.20 -2.57
C LEU A 98 -19.43 -5.25 -3.99
N ASP A 99 -18.78 -6.36 -4.34
CA ASP A 99 -18.15 -6.54 -5.64
C ASP A 99 -19.16 -6.57 -6.78
N ASP A 100 -20.25 -7.29 -6.59
CA ASP A 100 -21.32 -7.34 -7.57
C ASP A 100 -22.04 -6.01 -7.68
N CYS A 101 -22.28 -5.31 -6.57
CA CYS A 101 -22.91 -4.00 -6.59
C CYS A 101 -22.04 -2.96 -7.32
N LEU A 102 -20.77 -2.82 -6.93
CA LEU A 102 -19.83 -1.86 -7.49
C LEU A 102 -19.44 -2.15 -8.95
N ARG A 103 -19.50 -3.41 -9.38
CA ARG A 103 -19.31 -3.77 -10.79
C ARG A 103 -20.48 -3.30 -11.66
N ASN A 104 -21.68 -3.26 -11.11
CA ASN A 104 -22.89 -2.81 -11.81
C ASN A 104 -23.06 -1.28 -11.73
N ASP A 105 -22.69 -0.67 -10.61
CA ASP A 105 -22.70 0.77 -10.42
C ASP A 105 -21.42 1.25 -9.69
N PRO A 106 -20.34 1.51 -10.45
CA PRO A 106 -19.04 1.96 -9.94
C PRO A 106 -19.06 3.22 -9.06
N GLN A 107 -20.11 4.04 -9.17
CA GLN A 107 -20.21 5.31 -8.42
C GLN A 107 -21.27 5.24 -7.31
N SER A 108 -21.89 4.08 -7.09
CA SER A 108 -22.94 3.92 -6.11
C SER A 108 -22.41 4.13 -4.70
N ARG A 109 -23.01 5.09 -4.01
CA ARG A 109 -22.81 5.35 -2.58
C ARG A 109 -23.63 4.39 -1.71
N GLU A 110 -24.54 3.65 -2.33
CA GLU A 110 -25.51 2.78 -1.67
C GLU A 110 -25.00 1.34 -1.53
N CYS A 111 -23.97 0.95 -2.28
CA CYS A 111 -23.46 -0.44 -2.23
C CYS A 111 -23.04 -0.84 -0.81
N GLN A 112 -22.27 0.00 -0.13
CA GLN A 112 -21.83 -0.27 1.23
C GLN A 112 -23.00 -0.45 2.22
N PRO A 113 -23.88 0.55 2.43
CA PRO A 113 -24.98 0.41 3.40
C PRO A 113 -25.96 -0.72 3.02
N GLN A 114 -26.17 -0.99 1.73
CA GLN A 114 -27.03 -2.10 1.29
C GLN A 114 -26.42 -3.46 1.65
N CYS A 115 -25.13 -3.66 1.41
CA CYS A 115 -24.45 -4.91 1.74
C CYS A 115 -24.28 -5.08 3.25
N ASP A 116 -24.01 -3.99 4.00
CA ASP A 116 -24.00 -4.00 5.46
C ASP A 116 -25.37 -4.44 6.01
N ALA A 117 -26.46 -3.87 5.50
CA ALA A 117 -27.82 -4.23 5.90
C ALA A 117 -28.16 -5.68 5.55
N ALA A 118 -27.78 -6.16 4.36
CA ALA A 118 -27.98 -7.54 3.94
C ALA A 118 -27.21 -8.53 4.85
N ALA A 119 -25.98 -8.21 5.22
CA ALA A 119 -25.19 -9.01 6.14
C ALA A 119 -25.83 -9.04 7.55
N MET A 120 -26.29 -7.89 8.06
CA MET A 120 -26.97 -7.81 9.36
C MET A 120 -28.30 -8.56 9.38
N ASP A 121 -29.10 -8.49 8.32
CA ASP A 121 -30.38 -9.21 8.21
C ASP A 121 -30.16 -10.73 8.21
N LYS A 122 -29.15 -11.20 7.46
CA LYS A 122 -28.85 -12.64 7.33
C LYS A 122 -28.16 -13.23 8.55
N TRP A 123 -27.17 -12.55 9.11
CA TRP A 123 -26.27 -13.10 10.14
C TRP A 123 -26.56 -12.58 11.56
N GLY A 124 -27.36 -11.51 11.68
CA GLY A 124 -27.66 -10.85 12.93
C GLY A 124 -26.60 -9.82 13.33
N PHE A 125 -27.05 -8.75 13.99
CA PHE A 125 -26.20 -7.64 14.46
C PHE A 125 -25.07 -8.09 15.37
N ASP A 126 -25.34 -9.05 16.27
CA ASP A 126 -24.37 -9.57 17.25
C ASP A 126 -23.17 -10.25 16.61
N LYS A 127 -23.32 -10.80 15.40
CA LYS A 127 -22.23 -11.42 14.64
C LYS A 127 -21.58 -10.43 13.68
N ALA A 128 -22.39 -9.68 12.93
CA ALA A 128 -21.89 -8.76 11.91
C ALA A 128 -21.00 -7.66 12.48
N THR A 129 -21.33 -7.14 13.68
CA THR A 129 -20.58 -6.04 14.30
C THR A 129 -19.13 -6.41 14.68
N PRO A 130 -18.86 -7.49 15.45
CA PRO A 130 -17.48 -7.88 15.73
C PRO A 130 -16.72 -8.28 14.45
N TRP A 131 -17.39 -8.87 13.46
CA TRP A 131 -16.77 -9.22 12.17
C TRP A 131 -16.33 -7.99 11.38
N LEU A 132 -17.14 -6.93 11.35
CA LEU A 132 -16.79 -5.63 10.76
C LEU A 132 -15.54 -5.02 11.43
N LEU A 133 -15.35 -5.27 12.72
CA LEU A 133 -14.16 -4.86 13.48
C LEU A 133 -12.99 -5.83 13.35
N GLY A 134 -13.12 -6.85 12.49
CA GLY A 134 -12.13 -7.89 12.26
C GLY A 134 -11.85 -8.78 13.45
N GLN A 135 -12.83 -8.99 14.34
CA GLN A 135 -12.70 -9.82 15.54
C GLN A 135 -13.08 -11.29 15.27
N GLY A 136 -12.32 -12.21 15.90
CA GLY A 136 -12.60 -13.63 15.91
C GLY A 136 -13.60 -14.07 17.00
N PRO A 137 -13.74 -15.39 17.26
CA PRO A 137 -13.01 -16.49 16.62
C PRO A 137 -13.48 -16.68 15.17
N TYR A 138 -12.53 -16.85 14.24
CA TYR A 138 -12.78 -16.99 12.79
C TYR A 138 -13.24 -18.42 12.43
N ASP A 139 -13.97 -18.57 11.32
CA ASP A 139 -14.32 -19.90 10.76
C ASP A 139 -13.24 -20.45 9.80
N GLY A 140 -12.26 -19.63 9.46
CA GLY A 140 -10.99 -20.04 8.87
C GLY A 140 -10.11 -18.83 8.55
N GLU A 141 -9.10 -19.05 7.72
CA GLU A 141 -8.14 -18.02 7.32
C GLU A 141 -7.92 -18.05 5.81
N ILE A 142 -7.57 -16.90 5.23
CA ILE A 142 -7.21 -16.76 3.81
C ILE A 142 -5.83 -16.09 3.76
N THR A 143 -4.94 -16.59 2.91
CA THR A 143 -3.65 -15.94 2.64
C THR A 143 -3.69 -15.21 1.30
N PHE A 144 -3.40 -13.92 1.32
CA PHE A 144 -3.34 -13.05 0.16
C PHE A 144 -1.89 -12.69 -0.13
N GLU A 145 -1.39 -12.99 -1.32
CA GLU A 145 -0.04 -12.64 -1.76
C GLU A 145 -0.08 -11.41 -2.68
N TYR A 146 0.51 -10.32 -2.25
CA TYR A 146 0.59 -9.07 -3.02
C TYR A 146 2.00 -8.83 -3.52
N THR A 147 2.12 -8.64 -4.84
CA THR A 147 3.36 -8.24 -5.53
C THR A 147 3.26 -6.81 -6.06
N ARG A 148 2.08 -6.21 -5.99
CA ARG A 148 1.72 -4.82 -6.38
C ARG A 148 0.65 -4.31 -5.43
N GLN A 149 0.46 -2.99 -5.29
CA GLN A 149 -0.52 -2.46 -4.31
C GLN A 149 -1.92 -2.28 -4.89
N GLY A 150 -2.03 -2.21 -6.21
CA GLY A 150 -3.31 -2.09 -6.90
C GLY A 150 -3.38 -2.90 -8.20
N PRO A 151 -4.60 -3.07 -8.76
CA PRO A 151 -4.83 -3.88 -9.95
C PRO A 151 -4.18 -3.29 -11.21
N ALA A 152 -4.08 -1.96 -11.30
CA ALA A 152 -3.41 -1.24 -12.39
C ALA A 152 -1.95 -0.90 -12.08
N GLU A 153 -1.50 -1.10 -10.85
CA GLU A 153 -0.13 -0.75 -10.46
C GLU A 153 0.90 -1.72 -11.03
N LEU A 154 2.09 -1.16 -11.25
CA LEU A 154 3.23 -1.91 -11.75
C LEU A 154 3.92 -2.66 -10.61
N GLU A 155 4.37 -3.87 -10.90
CA GLU A 155 5.15 -4.67 -9.96
C GLU A 155 6.60 -4.14 -9.87
N PRO A 156 7.08 -3.77 -8.67
CA PRO A 156 8.47 -3.40 -8.47
C PRO A 156 9.38 -4.63 -8.54
N ALA A 157 10.52 -4.47 -9.19
CA ALA A 157 11.62 -5.43 -9.16
C ALA A 157 12.68 -4.97 -8.15
N TYR A 158 13.30 -5.96 -7.51
CA TYR A 158 14.35 -5.79 -6.52
C TYR A 158 15.62 -6.52 -6.98
N ARG A 159 16.75 -6.16 -6.39
CA ARG A 159 18.04 -6.83 -6.59
C ARG A 159 18.80 -6.94 -5.27
N CYS A 160 19.77 -7.84 -5.22
CA CYS A 160 20.72 -7.84 -4.13
C CYS A 160 21.73 -6.72 -4.28
N PRO A 161 22.21 -6.11 -3.17
CA PRO A 161 23.30 -5.16 -3.21
C PRO A 161 24.58 -5.75 -3.85
N PRO A 162 25.49 -4.92 -4.35
CA PRO A 162 26.76 -5.38 -4.92
C PRO A 162 27.53 -6.31 -3.96
N GLY A 163 27.98 -7.46 -4.47
CA GLY A 163 28.70 -8.46 -3.67
C GLY A 163 27.81 -9.43 -2.90
N ALA A 164 26.50 -9.20 -2.84
CA ALA A 164 25.54 -10.14 -2.27
C ALA A 164 24.98 -11.09 -3.36
N SER A 165 24.62 -12.29 -2.92
CA SER A 165 24.00 -13.34 -3.74
C SER A 165 22.53 -13.52 -3.38
N ARG A 166 21.67 -13.59 -4.39
CA ARG A 166 20.24 -13.87 -4.20
C ARG A 166 20.03 -15.27 -3.64
N GLN A 167 18.99 -15.40 -2.82
CA GLN A 167 18.51 -16.69 -2.34
C GLN A 167 17.11 -16.91 -2.90
N CYS A 168 16.90 -17.97 -3.68
CA CYS A 168 15.60 -18.26 -4.27
C CYS A 168 14.74 -19.21 -3.41
N GLU A 169 15.33 -19.85 -2.40
CA GLU A 169 14.71 -20.93 -1.62
C GLU A 169 15.01 -20.76 -0.12
N GLY A 170 15.04 -19.53 0.40
CA GLY A 170 15.35 -19.28 1.81
C GLY A 170 14.67 -18.06 2.40
N ASP A 171 14.74 -17.94 3.72
CA ASP A 171 14.03 -16.93 4.51
C ASP A 171 14.57 -15.50 4.33
N VAL A 172 15.72 -15.35 3.66
CA VAL A 172 16.39 -14.06 3.46
C VAL A 172 16.59 -13.83 1.97
N PRO A 173 16.29 -12.63 1.43
CA PRO A 173 16.35 -12.39 -0.01
C PRO A 173 17.77 -12.46 -0.57
N CYS A 174 18.74 -11.99 0.22
CA CYS A 174 20.13 -11.85 -0.19
C CYS A 174 21.07 -12.30 0.93
N ARG A 175 22.20 -12.89 0.54
CA ARG A 175 23.33 -13.17 1.42
C ARG A 175 24.55 -12.39 0.96
N GLY A 176 25.10 -11.59 1.86
CA GLY A 176 26.36 -10.89 1.65
C GLY A 176 27.56 -11.84 1.46
N PRO A 177 28.73 -11.29 1.12
CA PRO A 177 29.93 -12.09 0.86
C PRO A 177 30.44 -12.84 2.10
N ASN A 178 30.05 -12.42 3.30
CA ASN A 178 30.32 -13.08 4.58
C ASN A 178 29.20 -14.06 5.01
N GLY A 179 28.21 -14.31 4.17
CA GLY A 179 27.07 -15.19 4.44
C GLY A 179 25.94 -14.57 5.27
N GLN A 180 26.11 -13.33 5.75
CA GLN A 180 25.07 -12.62 6.51
C GLN A 180 23.88 -12.27 5.63
N ALA A 181 22.69 -12.24 6.23
CA ALA A 181 21.49 -11.76 5.57
C ALA A 181 21.64 -10.27 5.24
N VAL A 182 21.22 -9.89 4.04
CA VAL A 182 21.21 -8.50 3.59
C VAL A 182 19.86 -8.23 2.93
N ASP A 183 19.34 -7.01 3.10
CA ASP A 183 18.10 -6.61 2.47
C ASP A 183 18.24 -6.52 0.95
N ALA A 184 17.18 -6.91 0.23
CA ALA A 184 17.05 -6.58 -1.18
C ALA A 184 16.72 -5.10 -1.34
N ILE A 185 17.28 -4.48 -2.37
CA ILE A 185 17.05 -3.07 -2.70
C ILE A 185 16.19 -2.97 -3.95
N PHE A 186 15.37 -1.92 -4.02
CA PHE A 186 14.62 -1.63 -5.23
C PHE A 186 15.56 -1.46 -6.44
N ASP A 187 15.18 -2.07 -7.55
CA ASP A 187 15.90 -2.02 -8.82
C ASP A 187 15.19 -1.11 -9.81
N SER A 188 13.94 -1.44 -10.14
CA SER A 188 13.18 -0.79 -11.21
C SER A 188 11.70 -1.17 -11.18
N TYR A 189 10.88 -0.47 -11.96
CA TYR A 189 9.60 -0.98 -12.44
C TYR A 189 9.78 -1.44 -13.90
N PRO A 190 9.93 -2.76 -14.17
CA PRO A 190 10.29 -3.24 -15.51
C PRO A 190 9.28 -2.86 -16.61
N ALA A 191 8.02 -2.65 -16.23
CA ALA A 191 6.95 -2.25 -17.13
C ALA A 191 6.79 -0.72 -17.31
N ALA A 192 7.53 0.11 -16.54
CA ALA A 192 7.45 1.57 -16.59
C ALA A 192 8.30 2.14 -17.74
N THR A 193 7.87 1.95 -18.98
CA THR A 193 8.60 2.47 -20.16
C THR A 193 8.58 3.99 -20.20
N GLY A 194 9.77 4.62 -20.27
CA GLY A 194 9.91 6.08 -20.36
C GLY A 194 9.74 6.82 -19.04
N ALA A 195 9.51 6.11 -17.93
CA ALA A 195 9.56 6.69 -16.59
C ALA A 195 11.00 7.04 -16.18
N MET A 196 11.11 7.95 -15.21
CA MET A 196 12.38 8.25 -14.54
C MET A 196 12.99 6.96 -14.00
N GLN A 197 14.27 6.75 -14.30
CA GLN A 197 14.99 5.55 -13.91
C GLN A 197 15.93 5.85 -12.76
N VAL A 198 15.89 4.98 -11.75
CA VAL A 198 16.71 5.07 -10.55
C VAL A 198 17.86 4.05 -10.63
N SER A 199 19.03 4.47 -10.17
CA SER A 199 20.21 3.61 -10.07
C SER A 199 21.02 3.99 -8.84
N GLY A 200 21.89 3.08 -8.39
CA GLY A 200 22.72 3.35 -7.21
C GLY A 200 21.93 3.60 -5.92
N LEU A 201 20.68 3.13 -5.83
CA LEU A 201 19.83 3.34 -4.65
C LEU A 201 20.52 2.81 -3.39
N ARG A 202 20.63 3.70 -2.40
CA ARG A 202 21.02 3.44 -1.03
C ARG A 202 19.89 3.88 -0.11
N ALA A 203 19.65 3.09 0.93
CA ALA A 203 18.65 3.40 1.95
C ALA A 203 19.20 3.05 3.33
N GLY A 204 19.07 3.96 4.29
CA GLY A 204 19.58 3.74 5.65
C GLY A 204 19.75 5.01 6.47
N PRO A 205 20.46 4.92 7.62
CA PRO A 205 20.77 6.06 8.48
C PRO A 205 21.51 7.17 7.72
N LEU A 206 21.24 8.42 8.07
CA LEU A 206 21.94 9.58 7.49
C LEU A 206 23.14 9.98 8.34
N CYS A 207 24.17 10.51 7.67
CA CYS A 207 25.33 11.07 8.35
C CYS A 207 25.08 12.55 8.69
N ASP A 208 25.49 12.98 9.89
CA ASP A 208 25.08 14.24 10.53
C ASP A 208 25.25 15.49 9.64
N ASP A 209 26.33 15.56 8.85
CA ASP A 209 26.73 16.77 8.12
C ASP A 209 26.37 16.78 6.62
N GLU A 210 26.37 15.63 5.96
CA GLU A 210 26.25 15.56 4.49
C GLU A 210 24.84 15.21 4.01
N GLN A 211 23.94 14.80 4.91
CA GLN A 211 22.64 14.23 4.56
C GLN A 211 22.75 13.08 3.58
N ARG A 212 23.81 12.27 3.70
CA ARG A 212 24.04 11.11 2.85
C ARG A 212 23.74 9.85 3.64
N VAL A 213 23.35 8.79 2.93
CA VAL A 213 23.13 7.49 3.56
C VAL A 213 24.50 6.94 3.96
N CYS A 214 24.73 6.67 5.25
CA CYS A 214 26.03 6.17 5.72
C CYS A 214 26.21 4.71 5.33
N GLU A 215 25.18 3.91 5.56
CA GLU A 215 25.18 2.47 5.36
C GLU A 215 23.86 2.00 4.75
N GLN A 216 23.91 0.90 4.01
CA GLN A 216 22.70 0.28 3.48
C GLN A 216 22.05 -0.54 4.59
N SER A 217 20.93 -0.06 5.12
CA SER A 217 20.10 -0.78 6.08
C SER A 217 18.65 -0.34 5.95
N LEU A 218 17.73 -1.30 5.79
CA LEU A 218 16.30 -0.99 5.90
C LEU A 218 15.81 -1.11 7.35
N ALA A 219 16.57 -1.77 8.22
CA ALA A 219 16.31 -1.82 9.66
C ALA A 219 16.91 -0.59 10.35
N ILE A 220 16.05 0.32 10.80
CA ILE A 220 16.42 1.57 11.47
C ILE A 220 16.08 1.46 12.96
N LYS A 221 17.09 1.61 13.80
CA LYS A 221 16.91 1.71 15.25
C LYS A 221 16.61 3.16 15.61
N VAL A 222 15.44 3.44 16.16
CA VAL A 222 15.03 4.80 16.55
C VAL A 222 15.52 5.07 17.97
N ALA A 223 16.68 5.73 18.08
CA ALA A 223 17.36 5.96 19.36
C ALA A 223 17.33 7.42 19.85
N GLY A 224 16.90 8.37 19.01
CA GLY A 224 16.88 9.79 19.40
C GLY A 224 18.26 10.45 19.45
N GLU A 225 19.20 9.97 18.64
CA GLU A 225 20.60 10.44 18.61
C GLU A 225 20.74 11.86 18.03
N ASP A 226 19.80 12.26 17.19
CA ASP A 226 19.74 13.57 16.55
C ASP A 226 18.78 14.54 17.27
N SER A 227 18.91 15.84 16.97
CA SER A 227 17.95 16.86 17.38
C SER A 227 17.17 17.39 16.16
N CYS A 228 15.87 17.07 16.09
CA CYS A 228 14.96 17.55 15.04
C CYS A 228 13.97 18.57 15.57
N ALA A 229 13.21 19.20 14.66
CA ALA A 229 11.99 19.90 15.05
C ALA A 229 11.04 18.91 15.75
N GLY A 230 10.60 19.23 16.97
CA GLY A 230 9.74 18.36 17.77
C GLY A 230 10.45 17.51 18.83
N GLY A 231 11.79 17.39 18.79
CA GLY A 231 12.56 16.74 19.86
C GLY A 231 13.67 15.81 19.35
N PRO A 232 14.17 14.92 20.24
CA PRO A 232 15.15 13.89 19.88
C PRO A 232 14.59 12.99 18.78
N CYS A 233 15.41 12.70 17.77
CA CYS A 233 14.99 11.97 16.58
C CYS A 233 16.09 11.04 16.06
N THR A 234 15.75 10.22 15.07
CA THR A 234 16.71 9.44 14.30
C THR A 234 16.52 9.75 12.83
N ARG A 235 17.59 10.20 12.17
CA ARG A 235 17.58 10.57 10.74
C ARG A 235 17.94 9.38 9.85
N PHE A 236 17.17 9.17 8.81
CA PHE A 236 17.36 8.12 7.82
C PHE A 236 16.85 8.60 6.47
N GLY A 237 17.18 7.93 5.37
CA GLY A 237 16.80 8.43 4.06
C GLY A 237 17.09 7.52 2.90
N LEU A 238 16.86 8.06 1.71
CA LEU A 238 17.19 7.45 0.42
C LEU A 238 18.21 8.32 -0.29
N GLU A 239 19.23 7.72 -0.91
CA GLU A 239 20.20 8.38 -1.80
C GLU A 239 20.22 7.60 -3.12
N PHE A 240 20.06 8.27 -4.25
CA PHE A 240 20.11 7.59 -5.55
C PHE A 240 20.47 8.52 -6.71
N ASP A 241 21.03 7.92 -7.75
CA ASP A 241 21.22 8.57 -9.05
C ASP A 241 19.97 8.34 -9.91
N TYR A 242 19.60 9.34 -10.70
CA TYR A 242 18.45 9.28 -11.60
C TYR A 242 18.79 9.68 -13.02
N ARG A 243 18.02 9.17 -13.98
CA ARG A 243 18.06 9.53 -15.41
C ARG A 243 16.68 9.48 -16.04
N GLN A 244 16.52 10.08 -17.21
CA GLN A 244 15.25 10.16 -17.94
C GLN A 244 14.13 10.82 -17.12
N ALA A 245 14.48 11.71 -16.19
CA ALA A 245 13.50 12.52 -15.49
C ALA A 245 12.91 13.58 -16.44
N SER A 246 11.64 13.91 -16.23
CA SER A 246 11.02 15.07 -16.87
C SER A 246 11.45 16.32 -16.10
N ALA A 247 12.39 17.09 -16.66
CA ALA A 247 12.92 18.30 -16.03
C ALA A 247 11.79 19.30 -15.72
N GLY A 248 11.77 19.85 -14.51
CA GLY A 248 10.71 20.73 -14.02
C GLY A 248 9.41 20.01 -13.63
N THR A 249 9.32 18.69 -13.78
CA THR A 249 8.23 17.90 -13.19
C THR A 249 8.65 17.42 -11.82
N ALA A 250 7.79 17.62 -10.82
CA ALA A 250 8.09 17.21 -9.47
C ALA A 250 8.15 15.68 -9.32
N LEU A 251 9.12 15.20 -8.55
CA LEU A 251 9.12 13.87 -7.97
C LEU A 251 8.27 13.94 -6.70
N GLU A 252 7.15 13.22 -6.69
CA GLU A 252 6.21 13.18 -5.58
C GLU A 252 6.44 11.92 -4.74
N CYS A 253 6.74 12.06 -3.45
CA CYS A 253 6.95 10.96 -2.53
C CYS A 253 5.88 10.93 -1.42
N LYS A 254 5.28 9.75 -1.25
CA LYS A 254 4.29 9.46 -0.21
C LYS A 254 4.88 8.45 0.77
N THR A 255 4.41 8.52 2.02
CA THR A 255 4.74 7.50 3.03
C THR A 255 3.49 6.91 3.64
N SER A 256 3.59 5.63 3.98
CA SER A 256 2.61 4.93 4.80
C SER A 256 3.32 4.18 5.92
N THR A 257 2.71 4.18 7.10
CA THR A 257 3.20 3.47 8.28
C THR A 257 2.26 2.33 8.58
N ARG A 258 2.81 1.21 9.04
CA ARG A 258 2.04 0.10 9.60
C ARG A 258 2.74 -0.36 10.88
N GLY A 259 2.06 -0.29 12.03
CA GLY A 259 2.56 -0.86 13.30
C GLY A 259 2.23 -0.01 14.54
N GLY A 260 1.99 -0.67 15.68
CA GLY A 260 1.70 -0.08 16.99
C GLY A 260 0.26 -0.33 17.46
N ASP A 261 0.10 -0.90 18.67
CA ASP A 261 -1.20 -1.19 19.30
C ASP A 261 -2.08 0.07 19.53
N GLY A 262 -1.48 1.27 19.44
CA GLY A 262 -2.16 2.57 19.65
C GLY A 262 -2.69 3.28 18.39
N ASP A 263 -2.31 2.81 17.19
CA ASP A 263 -2.52 3.55 15.93
C ASP A 263 -3.87 3.20 15.22
N PHE A 264 -4.81 2.60 15.97
CA PHE A 264 -6.13 2.19 15.49
C PHE A 264 -6.92 3.35 14.87
N ILE A 265 -6.77 4.56 15.42
CA ILE A 265 -7.43 5.76 14.91
C ILE A 265 -6.80 6.13 13.55
N GLY A 266 -5.48 6.19 13.43
CA GLY A 266 -4.78 6.72 12.25
C GLY A 266 -5.01 5.95 10.95
N ASP A 267 -5.06 4.61 10.99
CA ASP A 267 -5.29 3.80 9.79
C ASP A 267 -6.77 3.77 9.37
N LEU A 268 -7.71 3.78 10.33
CA LEU A 268 -9.14 3.89 10.03
C LEU A 268 -9.46 5.28 9.47
N VAL A 269 -8.81 6.32 10.01
CA VAL A 269 -8.84 7.70 9.49
C VAL A 269 -8.30 7.75 8.07
N LYS A 270 -7.18 7.09 7.78
CA LYS A 270 -6.55 7.17 6.45
C LYS A 270 -7.35 6.41 5.38
N LEU A 271 -7.80 5.19 5.68
CA LEU A 271 -8.67 4.41 4.77
C LEU A 271 -10.04 5.08 4.55
N GLY A 272 -10.64 5.65 5.58
CA GLY A 272 -11.89 6.41 5.46
C GLY A 272 -11.70 7.79 4.83
N GLY A 273 -10.59 8.46 5.13
CA GLY A 273 -10.29 9.83 4.74
C GLY A 273 -9.83 9.97 3.30
N ASP A 274 -8.97 9.08 2.81
CA ASP A 274 -8.52 9.09 1.42
C ASP A 274 -9.69 8.78 0.46
N ALA A 275 -10.52 7.79 0.81
CA ALA A 275 -11.74 7.45 0.05
C ALA A 275 -12.81 8.56 0.10
N ILE A 276 -12.86 9.37 1.16
CA ILE A 276 -13.79 10.51 1.29
C ILE A 276 -13.24 11.79 0.63
N ALA A 277 -11.93 12.04 0.69
CA ALA A 277 -11.28 13.22 0.12
C ALA A 277 -11.24 13.17 -1.42
N GLU A 278 -10.86 12.02 -2.00
CA GLU A 278 -10.94 11.80 -3.45
C GLU A 278 -12.40 11.89 -3.95
N ARG A 279 -13.36 11.41 -3.15
CA ARG A 279 -14.80 11.46 -3.43
C ARG A 279 -15.39 12.87 -3.32
N ASN A 280 -15.02 13.68 -2.33
CA ASN A 280 -15.53 15.05 -2.17
C ASN A 280 -15.03 15.99 -3.27
N ALA A 281 -13.78 15.79 -3.73
CA ALA A 281 -13.24 16.51 -4.89
C ALA A 281 -14.00 16.18 -6.18
N ALA A 282 -14.52 14.95 -6.32
CA ALA A 282 -15.21 14.49 -7.52
C ALA A 282 -16.72 14.77 -7.57
N THR A 283 -17.41 14.91 -6.43
CA THR A 283 -18.89 14.81 -6.39
C THR A 283 -19.64 15.87 -5.56
N GLY A 284 -18.97 16.88 -5.01
CA GLY A 284 -19.66 18.05 -4.43
C GLY A 284 -20.37 17.85 -3.08
N GLY A 285 -20.13 16.73 -2.37
CA GLY A 285 -20.58 16.52 -0.99
C GLY A 285 -21.74 15.50 -0.79
N PRO A 286 -22.22 15.30 0.46
CA PRO A 286 -23.29 14.33 0.80
C PRO A 286 -24.71 14.89 0.65
N ASP A 287 -25.69 13.98 0.47
CA ASP A 287 -27.13 14.26 0.39
C ASP A 287 -27.79 14.34 1.78
N GLU A 288 -28.76 15.23 1.97
CA GLU A 288 -29.32 15.61 3.26
C GLU A 288 -30.39 14.63 3.79
N ASN A 289 -30.86 13.66 3.00
CA ASN A 289 -32.08 12.89 3.31
C ASN A 289 -31.89 11.46 3.86
N ASP A 290 -30.67 10.96 4.06
CA ASP A 290 -30.42 9.60 4.57
C ASP A 290 -29.92 9.62 6.03
N GLY A 291 -30.84 9.47 6.99
CA GLY A 291 -30.54 9.64 8.42
C GLY A 291 -29.68 8.54 9.06
N MET A 292 -29.65 7.32 8.51
CA MET A 292 -28.83 6.21 9.05
C MET A 292 -27.50 6.10 8.30
N GLY A 293 -27.49 6.35 6.99
CA GLY A 293 -26.27 6.53 6.21
C GLY A 293 -25.51 7.81 6.55
N GLN A 294 -26.18 8.88 7.03
CA GLN A 294 -25.50 10.05 7.62
C GLN A 294 -24.87 9.75 8.97
N LEU A 295 -25.44 8.87 9.79
CA LEU A 295 -24.89 8.54 11.10
C LEU A 295 -23.65 7.66 10.97
N LEU A 296 -23.71 6.63 10.12
CA LEU A 296 -22.56 5.81 9.73
C LEU A 296 -21.53 6.63 8.91
N GLY A 297 -22.00 7.51 8.03
CA GLY A 297 -21.17 8.46 7.28
C GLY A 297 -20.55 9.57 8.14
N MET A 298 -21.17 9.96 9.25
CA MET A 298 -20.60 10.87 10.25
C MET A 298 -19.53 10.19 11.07
N PHE A 299 -19.72 8.91 11.46
CA PHE A 299 -18.63 8.12 12.02
C PHE A 299 -17.47 8.05 11.03
N GLY A 300 -17.73 7.77 9.75
CA GLY A 300 -16.71 7.83 8.68
C GLY A 300 -16.04 9.21 8.50
N LYS A 301 -16.77 10.32 8.65
CA LYS A 301 -16.22 11.70 8.55
C LYS A 301 -15.44 12.16 9.77
N VAL A 302 -15.87 11.82 10.98
CA VAL A 302 -15.14 12.10 12.22
C VAL A 302 -13.84 11.31 12.21
N ILE A 303 -13.88 10.09 11.69
CA ILE A 303 -12.72 9.26 11.39
C ILE A 303 -11.88 9.91 10.28
N ALA A 304 -12.42 10.40 9.16
CA ALA A 304 -11.64 11.07 8.10
C ALA A 304 -10.96 12.41 8.50
N SER A 305 -11.42 13.09 9.57
CA SER A 305 -10.96 14.45 9.93
C SER A 305 -9.76 14.50 10.87
N ALA A 306 -9.27 13.35 11.33
CA ALA A 306 -8.15 13.29 12.27
C ALA A 306 -6.91 12.73 11.55
N ASP A 307 -6.28 13.53 10.69
CA ASP A 307 -4.89 13.30 10.26
C ASP A 307 -4.11 12.77 11.46
N SER A 308 -3.68 11.51 11.40
CA SER A 308 -2.88 10.90 12.47
C SER A 308 -1.65 11.78 12.64
N PRO A 309 -1.46 12.45 13.79
CA PRO A 309 -0.40 13.43 13.98
C PRO A 309 1.00 12.82 14.05
N GLU A 310 1.19 11.56 13.66
CA GLU A 310 2.44 10.83 13.82
C GLU A 310 3.46 11.17 12.71
N ASP A 311 3.92 12.41 12.79
CA ASP A 311 5.32 12.83 12.79
C ASP A 311 6.27 12.14 11.81
N ILE A 312 6.29 12.59 10.55
CA ILE A 312 7.54 12.63 9.77
C ILE A 312 7.56 13.91 8.95
N GLN A 313 8.63 14.70 9.07
CA GLN A 313 8.95 15.71 8.07
C GLN A 313 9.96 15.13 7.07
N ILE A 314 9.50 14.94 5.84
CA ILE A 314 10.37 14.65 4.69
C ILE A 314 10.97 15.98 4.26
N SER A 315 12.29 16.04 4.07
CA SER A 315 12.88 17.08 3.22
C SER A 315 13.53 16.41 2.03
N MET A 316 13.65 17.13 0.92
CA MET A 316 14.28 16.63 -0.29
C MET A 316 15.28 17.67 -0.74
N THR A 317 16.48 17.23 -1.13
CA THR A 317 17.54 18.14 -1.57
C THR A 317 18.32 17.52 -2.71
N THR A 318 18.55 18.30 -3.76
CA THR A 318 19.40 17.92 -4.89
C THR A 318 20.86 17.97 -4.45
N LEU A 319 21.70 17.06 -4.96
CA LEU A 319 23.15 17.13 -4.75
C LEU A 319 23.83 17.76 -5.96
N ASP A 320 24.87 18.56 -5.70
CA ASP A 320 25.74 19.14 -6.74
C ASP A 320 26.67 18.09 -7.37
N GLU A 321 27.50 18.51 -8.34
CA GLU A 321 28.47 17.63 -9.01
C GLU A 321 29.54 17.05 -8.07
N GLN A 322 29.75 17.68 -6.90
CA GLN A 322 30.67 17.24 -5.86
C GLN A 322 29.99 16.36 -4.81
N GLY A 323 28.67 16.16 -4.92
CA GLY A 323 27.88 15.35 -3.99
C GLY A 323 27.41 16.09 -2.74
N ASN A 324 27.52 17.43 -2.69
CA ASN A 324 27.05 18.23 -1.56
C ASN A 324 25.58 18.64 -1.74
N PRO A 325 24.79 18.78 -0.64
CA PRO A 325 23.43 19.29 -0.71
C PRO A 325 23.36 20.73 -1.26
N GLU A 326 22.58 20.94 -2.32
CA GLU A 326 22.25 22.29 -2.81
C GLU A 326 21.16 22.90 -1.91
N GLU A 327 21.55 23.42 -0.75
CA GLU A 327 20.63 23.99 0.26
C GLU A 327 19.65 25.03 -0.30
N SER A 328 20.05 25.78 -1.34
CA SER A 328 19.18 26.76 -2.01
C SER A 328 17.99 26.15 -2.76
N LYS A 329 18.03 24.83 -3.01
CA LYS A 329 16.97 24.06 -3.69
C LYS A 329 16.32 23.03 -2.76
N ARG A 330 16.64 23.06 -1.46
CA ARG A 330 15.96 22.21 -0.48
C ARG A 330 14.46 22.55 -0.46
N VAL A 331 13.64 21.54 -0.64
CA VAL A 331 12.19 21.62 -0.41
C VAL A 331 11.93 20.79 0.84
N GLY A 332 11.44 21.41 1.91
CA GLY A 332 11.40 20.78 3.23
C GLY A 332 11.11 21.75 4.35
N SER A 333 10.70 21.25 5.50
CA SER A 333 10.95 21.96 6.75
C SER A 333 12.46 22.09 6.96
N THR A 334 12.93 23.33 7.12
CA THR A 334 14.25 23.59 7.68
C THR A 334 14.19 23.44 9.20
N VAL A 335 15.29 22.95 9.79
CA VAL A 335 15.47 22.87 11.24
C VAL A 335 15.22 24.26 11.84
N GLY A 336 14.15 24.42 12.64
CA GLY A 336 13.86 25.66 13.38
C GLY A 336 12.63 26.46 12.96
N SER A 337 11.83 26.02 11.98
CA SER A 337 10.53 26.64 11.66
C SER A 337 9.36 25.79 12.17
N SER A 338 8.40 26.44 12.85
CA SER A 338 7.08 25.89 13.26
C SER A 338 6.41 25.18 12.07
N PRO A 339 5.75 24.01 12.26
CA PRO A 339 5.80 22.91 11.30
C PRO A 339 5.17 23.30 9.96
N PRO A 340 5.97 23.51 8.90
CA PRO A 340 5.44 23.60 7.56
C PRO A 340 4.94 22.22 7.10
N PRO A 341 3.96 22.16 6.18
CA PRO A 341 3.53 20.91 5.58
C PRO A 341 4.72 20.20 4.95
N ILE A 342 4.77 18.88 5.14
CA ILE A 342 5.75 17.97 4.55
C ILE A 342 5.73 18.18 3.03
N PRO A 343 6.81 18.64 2.39
CA PRO A 343 6.84 18.64 0.94
C PRO A 343 6.95 17.19 0.48
N HIS A 344 5.80 16.71 0.02
CA HIS A 344 5.66 15.49 -0.73
C HIS A 344 6.23 15.60 -2.14
N SER A 345 6.84 16.72 -2.53
CA SER A 345 7.29 16.95 -3.89
C SER A 345 8.58 17.76 -3.96
N VAL A 346 9.49 17.36 -4.86
CA VAL A 346 10.68 18.13 -5.23
C VAL A 346 10.74 18.29 -6.73
N GLU A 347 10.92 19.52 -7.22
CA GLU A 347 11.18 19.73 -8.63
C GLU A 347 12.52 19.11 -9.01
N VAL A 348 12.51 18.25 -10.02
CA VAL A 348 13.72 17.63 -10.53
C VAL A 348 14.34 18.59 -11.55
N PRO A 349 15.51 19.21 -11.29
CA PRO A 349 16.00 20.34 -12.08
C PRO A 349 16.58 19.95 -13.45
N ALA A 350 16.90 18.67 -13.63
CA ALA A 350 17.55 18.14 -14.82
C ALA A 350 17.00 16.76 -15.18
N THR A 351 17.28 16.27 -16.38
CA THR A 351 16.87 14.94 -16.83
C THR A 351 17.68 13.81 -16.19
N SER A 352 18.81 14.13 -15.59
CA SER A 352 19.65 13.22 -14.80
C SER A 352 20.35 13.97 -13.66
N GLY A 353 20.67 13.26 -12.59
CA GLY A 353 21.36 13.84 -11.43
C GLY A 353 21.36 12.88 -10.26
N ARG A 354 21.55 13.44 -9.05
CA ARG A 354 21.51 12.69 -7.80
C ARG A 354 20.55 13.37 -6.82
N LEU A 355 19.79 12.56 -6.09
CA LEU A 355 18.83 13.02 -5.08
C LEU A 355 19.09 12.35 -3.74
N VAL A 356 18.87 13.11 -2.68
CA VAL A 356 18.69 12.58 -1.34
C VAL A 356 17.30 12.98 -0.82
N ILE A 357 16.60 12.00 -0.25
CA ILE A 357 15.33 12.14 0.43
C ILE A 357 15.55 11.87 1.92
N PRO A 358 15.98 12.87 2.70
CA PRO A 358 16.08 12.75 4.14
C PRO A 358 14.72 12.72 4.84
N MET A 359 14.64 11.86 5.83
CA MET A 359 13.50 11.64 6.73
C MET A 359 14.01 11.59 8.17
N TYR A 360 13.09 11.72 9.13
CA TYR A 360 13.40 11.42 10.52
C TYR A 360 12.18 10.87 11.24
N GLN A 361 12.42 10.14 12.32
CA GLN A 361 11.41 9.65 13.26
C GLN A 361 11.72 10.20 14.65
N LEU A 362 10.73 10.78 15.32
CA LEU A 362 10.88 11.23 16.72
C LEU A 362 10.99 10.02 17.66
N ALA A 363 11.88 10.10 18.65
CA ALA A 363 12.11 9.03 19.61
C ALA A 363 11.09 9.00 20.77
N ALA A 364 10.43 10.13 21.05
CA ALA A 364 9.65 10.33 22.28
C ALA A 364 8.19 9.80 22.23
N ALA A 365 7.74 9.22 21.11
CA ALA A 365 6.32 8.90 20.91
C ALA A 365 5.92 7.46 21.25
N GLU A 366 6.87 6.54 21.44
CA GLU A 366 6.61 5.10 21.31
C GLU A 366 7.12 4.27 22.50
N GLN A 367 6.45 3.14 22.77
CA GLN A 367 6.93 2.17 23.75
C GLN A 367 8.13 1.40 23.19
N ALA A 368 9.15 1.19 24.03
CA ALA A 368 10.32 0.38 23.66
C ALA A 368 9.90 -1.03 23.20
N GLY A 369 10.50 -1.52 22.12
CA GLY A 369 10.17 -2.79 21.48
C GLY A 369 9.07 -2.70 20.42
N THR A 370 8.48 -1.52 20.19
CA THR A 370 7.54 -1.33 19.09
C THR A 370 8.27 -1.40 17.75
N VAL A 371 7.72 -2.18 16.82
CA VAL A 371 8.20 -2.29 15.45
C VAL A 371 7.18 -1.66 14.51
N LYS A 372 7.63 -0.69 13.73
CA LYS A 372 6.84 -0.02 12.69
C LYS A 372 7.46 -0.29 11.33
N THR A 373 6.62 -0.54 10.34
CA THR A 373 7.04 -0.62 8.94
C THR A 373 6.66 0.69 8.25
N ARG A 374 7.63 1.37 7.63
CA ARG A 374 7.44 2.62 6.91
C ARG A 374 7.72 2.40 5.43
N ARG A 375 6.70 2.43 4.59
CA ARG A 375 6.83 2.40 3.14
C ARG A 375 6.96 3.82 2.60
N VAL A 376 7.85 3.98 1.63
CA VAL A 376 8.07 5.20 0.85
C VAL A 376 7.86 4.84 -0.61
N THR A 377 6.94 5.52 -1.29
CA THR A 377 6.72 5.38 -2.74
C THR A 377 6.90 6.74 -3.38
N CYS A 378 7.56 6.80 -4.54
CA CYS A 378 7.66 8.03 -5.31
C CYS A 378 7.19 7.86 -6.75
N THR A 379 6.58 8.92 -7.29
CA THR A 379 6.08 9.02 -8.65
C THR A 379 6.57 10.30 -9.33
N GLN A 380 6.65 10.33 -10.65
CA GLN A 380 6.88 11.55 -11.43
C GLN A 380 5.87 11.58 -12.59
N GLY A 381 5.02 12.63 -12.63
CA GLY A 381 3.95 12.72 -13.63
C GLY A 381 2.98 11.53 -13.58
N GLY A 382 2.70 11.01 -12.37
CA GLY A 382 1.86 9.84 -12.13
C GLY A 382 2.50 8.49 -12.45
N GLN A 383 3.74 8.45 -12.97
CA GLN A 383 4.47 7.20 -13.22
C GLN A 383 5.27 6.79 -11.99
N PRO A 384 5.29 5.51 -11.60
CA PRO A 384 6.04 5.05 -10.44
C PRO A 384 7.55 5.08 -10.72
N VAL A 385 8.33 5.57 -9.75
CA VAL A 385 9.78 5.79 -9.87
C VAL A 385 10.55 4.90 -8.92
N LEU A 386 10.15 4.85 -7.64
CA LEU A 386 10.80 4.01 -6.63
C LEU A 386 9.83 3.61 -5.52
N GLU A 387 10.12 2.47 -4.88
CA GLU A 387 9.53 2.06 -3.60
C GLU A 387 10.64 1.58 -2.65
N THR A 388 10.52 1.89 -1.37
CA THR A 388 11.37 1.33 -0.31
C THR A 388 10.57 1.16 0.97
N VAL A 389 10.90 0.14 1.76
CA VAL A 389 10.25 -0.14 3.03
C VAL A 389 11.31 -0.19 4.13
N PHE A 390 11.19 0.69 5.13
CA PHE A 390 12.00 0.70 6.33
C PHE A 390 11.28 -0.04 7.47
N VAL A 391 12.05 -0.73 8.32
CA VAL A 391 11.59 -1.33 9.56
C VAL A 391 12.18 -0.52 10.71
N LEU A 392 11.33 0.26 11.37
CA LEU A 392 11.69 1.13 12.49
C LEU A 392 11.49 0.34 13.80
N THR A 393 12.54 0.27 14.62
CA THR A 393 12.50 -0.38 15.94
C THR A 393 12.79 0.66 17.02
N HIS A 394 11.83 0.87 17.93
CA HIS A 394 11.92 1.85 19.03
C HIS A 394 12.51 1.26 20.31
#